data_AF-A0A353YBC8-F1
#
_entry.id   AF-A0A353YBC8-F1
#
_cell.length_a   1.000
_cell.length_b   1.000
_cell.length_c   1.000
_cell.angle_alpha   90.00
_cell.angle_beta   90.00
_cell.angle_gamma   90.00
#
_symmetry.space_group_name_H-M   'P 1'
#
loop_
_entity.id
_entity.type
_entity.pdbx_description
1 polymer ?
#
loop_
_entity_poly.entity_id
_entity_poly.type
_entity_poly.pdbx_seq_one_letter_code
_entity_poly.pdbx_strand_id
1 'polypeptide(L)' 'MQESADWADAAAAPNASLVTRTQALLNKLGYDVGAPDGQMGEKTRQAIKSFERRNGLEETGQVTIELVTKLERLTS' A
#
# COMPACT_ATOMS: atom_id res chain seq x y z
N MET A 1 -41.12 -8.02 10.61
CA MET A 1 -40.20 -8.11 9.45
C MET A 1 -39.05 -7.18 9.78
N GLN A 2 -38.01 -7.73 10.42
CA GLN A 2 -36.98 -6.95 11.11
C GLN A 2 -35.62 -7.23 10.44
N GLU A 3 -34.97 -6.16 10.00
CA GLU A 3 -33.52 -5.97 9.84
C GLU A 3 -32.79 -6.91 8.86
N SER A 4 -32.78 -6.53 7.58
CA SER A 4 -31.81 -6.98 6.57
C SER A 4 -30.44 -6.36 6.87
N ALA A 5 -29.68 -7.06 7.70
CA ALA A 5 -28.27 -6.82 7.96
C ALA A 5 -27.42 -7.26 6.76
N ASP A 6 -27.24 -6.35 5.80
CA ASP A 6 -26.30 -6.48 4.68
C ASP A 6 -25.25 -5.34 4.72
N TRP A 7 -24.46 -5.30 5.79
CA TRP A 7 -23.19 -4.55 5.81
C TRP A 7 -22.00 -5.37 6.32
N ALA A 8 -22.19 -6.69 6.49
CA ALA A 8 -21.16 -7.61 6.95
C ALA A 8 -20.17 -7.97 5.82
N ASP A 9 -19.33 -7.02 5.41
CA ASP A 9 -17.98 -7.33 4.89
C ASP A 9 -16.99 -6.16 5.07
N ALA A 10 -17.21 -5.26 6.03
CA ALA A 10 -16.21 -4.25 6.42
C ALA A 10 -14.95 -4.85 7.12
N ALA A 11 -14.79 -6.17 7.09
CA ALA A 11 -13.70 -6.92 7.72
C ALA A 11 -12.64 -7.43 6.72
N ALA A 12 -12.85 -7.27 5.41
CA ALA A 12 -11.91 -7.72 4.38
C ALA A 12 -11.24 -6.55 3.64
N ALA A 13 -10.34 -5.82 4.32
CA ALA A 13 -9.06 -5.43 3.74
C ALA A 13 -8.21 -4.63 4.75
N PRO A 14 -7.58 -5.28 5.75
CA PRO A 14 -6.39 -4.69 6.40
C PRO A 14 -5.31 -4.30 5.37
N ASN A 15 -5.38 -4.85 4.15
CA ASN A 15 -4.49 -4.57 3.04
C ASN A 15 -4.77 -3.24 2.33
N ALA A 16 -6.03 -2.80 2.18
CA ALA A 16 -6.34 -1.60 1.40
C ALA A 16 -5.80 -0.34 2.08
N SER A 17 -6.00 -0.21 3.39
CA SER A 17 -5.44 0.88 4.20
C SER A 17 -3.91 0.90 4.20
N LEU A 18 -3.28 -0.28 4.20
CA LEU A 18 -1.81 -0.40 4.09
C LEU A 18 -1.33 0.02 2.69
N VAL A 19 -2.03 -0.37 1.63
CA VAL A 19 -1.70 0.00 0.25
C VAL A 19 -1.84 1.51 0.07
N THR A 20 -2.95 2.11 0.51
CA THR A 20 -3.16 3.56 0.50
C THR A 20 -2.04 4.29 1.24
N ARG A 21 -1.66 3.82 2.43
CA ARG A 21 -0.55 4.42 3.20
C ARG A 21 0.78 4.27 2.48
N THR A 22 1.09 3.10 1.93
CA THR A 22 2.30 2.86 1.14
C THR A 22 2.34 3.80 -0.06
N GLN A 23 1.23 3.93 -0.78
CA GLN A 23 1.12 4.82 -1.93
C GLN A 23 1.37 6.28 -1.54
N ALA A 24 0.79 6.74 -0.44
CA ALA A 24 1.02 8.10 0.07
C ALA A 24 2.51 8.33 0.43
N LEU A 25 3.15 7.37 1.08
CA LEU A 25 4.57 7.44 1.45
C LEU A 25 5.48 7.39 0.22
N LEU A 26 5.19 6.53 -0.75
CA LEU A 26 5.93 6.43 -2.01
C LEU A 26 5.83 7.73 -2.82
N ASN A 27 4.63 8.33 -2.92
CA ASN A 27 4.46 9.65 -3.52
C ASN A 27 5.29 10.72 -2.79
N LYS A 28 5.33 10.69 -1.45
CA LYS A 28 6.14 11.63 -0.64
C LYS A 28 7.64 11.47 -0.91
N LEU A 29 8.10 10.25 -1.22
CA LEU A 29 9.48 9.96 -1.63
C LEU A 29 9.78 10.27 -3.10
N GLY A 30 8.78 10.72 -3.88
CA GLY A 30 8.92 11.07 -5.29
C GLY A 30 8.68 9.92 -6.28
N TYR A 31 8.08 8.81 -5.85
CA TYR A 31 7.68 7.72 -6.74
C TYR A 31 6.25 7.93 -7.26
N ASP A 32 6.03 7.80 -8.57
CA ASP A 32 4.69 7.88 -9.18
C ASP A 32 3.92 6.57 -9.00
N VAL A 33 3.13 6.49 -7.92
CA VAL A 33 2.21 5.36 -7.70
C VAL A 33 0.80 5.64 -8.20
N GLY A 34 0.52 6.88 -8.60
CA GLY A 34 -0.83 7.38 -8.85
C GLY A 34 -1.53 7.83 -7.56
N ALA A 35 -2.86 7.86 -7.61
CA ALA A 35 -3.66 8.22 -6.46
C ALA A 35 -3.66 7.06 -5.43
N PRO A 36 -3.61 7.38 -4.12
CA PRO A 36 -3.55 6.40 -3.06
C PRO A 36 -4.94 5.76 -2.80
N ASP A 37 -5.54 5.19 -3.84
CA ASP A 37 -6.87 4.57 -3.82
C ASP A 37 -6.89 3.21 -3.11
N GLY A 38 -5.74 2.73 -2.61
CA GLY A 38 -5.61 1.42 -1.96
C GLY A 38 -5.60 0.25 -2.95
N GLN A 39 -5.56 0.56 -4.25
CA GLN A 39 -5.50 -0.42 -5.32
C GLN A 39 -4.06 -0.74 -5.72
N MET A 40 -3.73 -2.03 -5.78
CA MET A 40 -2.44 -2.52 -6.24
C MET A 40 -2.35 -2.53 -7.78
N GLY A 41 -2.23 -1.34 -8.37
CA GLY A 41 -2.01 -1.17 -9.81
C GLY A 41 -0.55 -1.37 -10.23
N GLU A 42 -0.32 -1.45 -11.55
CA GLU A 42 1.03 -1.61 -12.12
C GLU A 42 1.99 -0.50 -11.66
N LYS A 43 1.53 0.76 -11.64
CA LYS A 43 2.30 1.91 -11.13
C LYS A 43 2.76 1.71 -9.69
N THR A 44 1.84 1.28 -8.83
CA THR A 44 2.15 1.00 -7.43
C THR A 44 3.16 -0.13 -7.30
N ARG A 45 3.00 -1.23 -8.05
CA ARG A 45 3.98 -2.34 -8.07
C ARG A 45 5.36 -1.89 -8.53
N GLN A 46 5.45 -1.09 -9.60
CA GLN A 46 6.73 -0.57 -10.11
C GLN A 46 7.44 0.34 -9.10
N ALA A 47 6.70 1.21 -8.43
CA ALA A 47 7.25 2.06 -7.37
C ALA A 47 7.71 1.24 -6.16
N ILE A 48 6.95 0.22 -5.76
CA ILE A 48 7.32 -0.69 -4.68
C ILE A 48 8.61 -1.42 -5.05
N LYS A 49 8.70 -2.02 -6.24
CA LYS A 49 9.94 -2.68 -6.71
C LYS A 49 11.12 -1.73 -6.75
N SER A 50 10.93 -0.51 -7.22
CA SER A 50 11.98 0.52 -7.24
C SER A 50 12.47 0.86 -5.85
N PHE A 51 11.54 0.98 -4.89
CA PHE A 51 11.86 1.21 -3.49
C PHE A 51 12.55 0.00 -2.86
N GLU A 52 12.03 -1.22 -3.07
CA GLU A 52 12.59 -2.47 -2.60
C GLU A 52 14.03 -2.62 -3.09
N ARG A 53 14.27 -2.49 -4.40
CA ARG A 53 15.60 -2.53 -5.01
C ARG A 53 16.54 -1.49 -4.40
N ARG A 54 16.07 -0.24 -4.24
CA ARG A 54 16.90 0.84 -3.65
C ARG A 54 17.29 0.54 -2.21
N ASN A 55 16.45 -0.19 -1.47
CA ASN A 55 16.70 -0.57 -0.08
C ASN A 55 17.39 -1.95 0.06
N GLY A 56 17.71 -2.64 -1.04
CA GLY A 56 18.27 -3.99 -1.03
C GLY A 56 17.28 -5.06 -0.57
N LEU A 57 15.98 -4.82 -0.71
CA LEU A 57 14.91 -5.78 -0.46
C LEU A 57 14.61 -6.59 -1.72
N GLU A 58 13.97 -7.74 -1.54
CA GLU A 58 13.48 -8.54 -2.66
C GLU A 58 12.38 -7.79 -3.40
N GLU A 59 12.45 -7.70 -4.74
CA GLU A 59 11.53 -6.94 -5.58
C GLU A 59 10.19 -7.66 -5.76
N THR A 60 9.49 -7.87 -4.66
CA THR A 60 8.19 -8.57 -4.63
C THR A 60 7.11 -7.77 -5.34
N GLY A 61 7.21 -6.42 -5.31
CA GLY A 61 6.18 -5.52 -5.80
C GLY A 61 4.89 -5.59 -5.00
N GLN A 62 4.94 -6.10 -3.76
CA GLN A 62 3.77 -6.28 -2.90
C GLN A 62 3.82 -5.32 -1.72
N VAL A 63 2.65 -4.85 -1.29
CA VAL A 63 2.56 -4.06 -0.06
C VAL A 63 2.60 -5.00 1.13
N THR A 64 3.71 -4.94 1.86
CA THR A 64 3.89 -5.67 3.11
C THR A 64 4.02 -4.68 4.27
N ILE A 65 3.75 -5.16 5.49
CA ILE A 65 3.92 -4.36 6.71
C ILE A 65 5.39 -3.94 6.87
N GLU A 66 6.33 -4.80 6.49
CA GLU A 66 7.77 -4.49 6.52
C GLU A 66 8.12 -3.33 5.58
N LEU A 67 7.59 -3.34 4.36
CA LEU A 67 7.74 -2.25 3.39
C LEU A 67 7.22 -0.92 3.97
N VAL A 68 6.00 -0.92 4.51
CA VAL A 68 5.38 0.28 5.12
C VAL A 68 6.25 0.78 6.27
N THR A 69 6.68 -0.10 7.17
CA THR A 69 7.54 0.25 8.31
C THR A 69 8.85 0.90 7.84
N LYS A 70 9.44 0.37 6.76
CA LYS A 70 10.67 0.92 6.15
C LYS A 70 10.42 2.31 5.56
N LEU A 71 9.32 2.49 4.84
CA LEU A 71 8.89 3.77 4.28
C LEU A 71 8.67 4.81 5.37
N GLU A 72 7.94 4.46 6.42
CA GLU A 72 7.67 5.36 7.55
C GLU A 72 8.99 5.83 8.19
N ARG A 73 9.92 4.91 8.46
CA ARG A 73 11.24 5.26 9.01
C ARG A 73 12.08 6.21 8.14
N LEU A 74 11.90 6.19 6.82
CA LEU A 74 12.61 7.08 5.91
C LEU A 74 11.93 8.45 5.75
N THR A 75 10.66 8.55 6.11
CA THR A 75 9.84 9.76 5.93
C THR A 75 9.52 10.50 7.23
N SER A 76 9.88 9.89 8.37
CA SER A 76 9.77 10.40 9.73
C SER A 76 10.90 11.35 10.10
#